data_AF-A0A8C7YNL8-F1
#
_entry.id   AF-A0A8C7YNL8-F1
#
_cell.length_a   1.000
_cell.length_b   1.000
_cell.length_c   1.000
_cell.angle_alpha   90.00
_cell.angle_beta   90.00
_cell.angle_gamma   90.00
#
_symmetry.space_group_name_H-M   'P 1'
#
loop_
_entity.id
_entity.type
_entity.pdbx_description
1 polymer ?
#
loop_
_entity_poly.entity_id
_entity_poly.type
_entity_poly.pdbx_seq_one_letter_code
_entity_poly.pdbx_strand_id
1 'polypeptide(L)'
;MAKTLFLVASVLVLGNVVFLHASFPPSLITDLAKIVMDNYCSPEKLSGMKEDIATAGANTDVLNIPDGEALAKVLTDGVQTTVSDPRLRVSYEPNYVPVVPPQLPPLPPEQLIAVLQTSIKLDILEGNIGYLRIDSIIGEEVAEKVGPLLLELVWSKILPTSALIFDLRYTSSGDITGIPYIISYLTDAKSEIHIDTIYDRPLNTTTKLLSMQSTLGQTYGGTKPLLVLTSKNTKDIAEDVAYCLKNLKRATIVGEKTAGGSAKIQKFKVGDTDFYVTLPTAKSINPITGSSWEVTGVKPNVEVNAEEALATAIKIINLRLQVPALIEESATLVANNYAFESTAADVAEKLKGHLANGDYNMVVSKESLEAKLSADLQSLSGDKSLTVSSNTGAPPPMEYTPEMYIELIKISFHTDVFENNIGYLRFDMFGDFEEVKAIAQVIVEHVWNKVLHTDAMIIDLRNNVGGPTTAIAGFCSYFFDGDKQILLDKLYDRSTGTTTDLLTLGELTGGKEKTLIFKNLMTEYQLIISLLKSMGFWLLGATSCLECQGGGVTQSSFHRQSMVKANSRELLITD
;
A
#
# COMPACT_ATOMS: atom_id res chain seq x y z
N MET A 1 -14.48 -35.60 10.51
CA MET A 1 -15.15 -36.63 11.32
C MET A 1 -14.47 -36.99 12.65
N ALA A 2 -13.37 -36.33 13.08
CA ALA A 2 -12.71 -36.67 14.36
C ALA A 2 -12.80 -35.59 15.46
N LYS A 3 -13.42 -34.42 15.20
CA LYS A 3 -13.53 -33.33 16.18
C LYS A 3 -14.90 -33.22 16.88
N THR A 4 -15.90 -33.98 16.43
CA THR A 4 -17.30 -33.87 16.89
C THR A 4 -17.58 -34.70 18.16
N LEU A 5 -16.65 -35.54 18.63
CA LEU A 5 -16.91 -36.46 19.76
C LEU A 5 -16.40 -35.99 21.13
N PHE A 6 -15.70 -34.85 21.24
CA PHE A 6 -14.90 -34.56 22.44
C PHE A 6 -15.57 -33.64 23.49
N LEU A 7 -16.86 -33.32 23.38
CA LEU A 7 -17.51 -32.39 24.31
C LEU A 7 -18.89 -32.81 24.83
N VAL A 8 -19.17 -34.11 24.92
CA VAL A 8 -20.42 -34.63 25.53
C VAL A 8 -20.16 -35.35 26.86
N ALA A 9 -18.91 -35.44 27.32
CA ALA A 9 -18.55 -36.23 28.51
C ALA A 9 -18.00 -35.40 29.67
N SER A 10 -18.69 -34.33 30.14
CA SER A 10 -18.35 -33.75 31.46
C SER A 10 -19.45 -32.88 32.11
N VAL A 11 -20.69 -33.36 32.29
CA VAL A 11 -21.58 -32.82 33.33
C VAL A 11 -22.46 -33.95 33.87
N LEU A 12 -22.08 -34.55 35.01
CA LEU A 12 -22.93 -35.53 35.69
C LEU A 12 -22.57 -35.67 37.16
N VAL A 13 -22.92 -34.67 38.00
CA VAL A 13 -23.07 -34.87 39.46
C VAL A 13 -24.05 -33.81 40.02
N LEU A 14 -25.30 -34.21 40.31
CA LEU A 14 -26.07 -33.96 41.56
C LEU A 14 -27.60 -33.86 41.37
N GLY A 15 -28.31 -34.66 42.17
CA GLY A 15 -29.49 -34.20 42.91
C GLY A 15 -30.86 -34.47 42.29
N ASN A 16 -31.57 -35.45 42.84
CA ASN A 16 -33.02 -35.61 42.68
C ASN A 16 -33.76 -34.34 43.11
N VAL A 17 -34.16 -33.51 42.14
CA VAL A 17 -35.18 -32.48 42.28
C VAL A 17 -36.25 -32.80 41.24
N VAL A 18 -37.51 -32.74 41.63
CA VAL A 18 -38.67 -32.98 40.76
C VAL A 18 -38.62 -31.95 39.63
N PHE A 19 -38.12 -32.35 38.46
CA PHE A 19 -38.16 -31.53 37.25
C PHE A 19 -39.61 -31.53 36.73
N LEU A 20 -40.27 -30.38 36.80
CA LEU A 20 -41.30 -30.03 35.83
C LEU A 20 -40.63 -30.18 34.45
N HIS A 21 -40.86 -31.31 33.78
CA HIS A 21 -40.34 -31.52 32.43
C HIS A 21 -41.03 -30.50 31.52
N ALA A 22 -40.31 -29.48 31.07
CA ALA A 22 -40.74 -28.69 29.94
C ALA A 22 -40.71 -29.62 28.71
N SER A 23 -41.87 -30.17 28.35
CA SER A 23 -41.99 -30.93 27.10
C SER A 23 -42.16 -29.94 25.96
N PHE A 24 -41.08 -29.66 25.23
CA PHE A 24 -41.14 -28.86 24.02
C PHE A 24 -41.85 -29.63 22.89
N PRO A 25 -42.54 -28.94 21.95
CA PRO A 25 -43.18 -29.62 20.85
C PRO A 25 -42.15 -30.37 19.99
N PRO A 26 -42.44 -31.60 19.53
CA PRO A 26 -41.51 -32.37 18.71
C PRO A 26 -41.09 -31.68 17.40
N SER A 27 -41.88 -30.72 16.92
CA SER A 27 -41.59 -29.94 15.72
C SER A 27 -40.59 -28.79 15.95
N LEU A 28 -40.29 -28.42 17.20
CA LEU A 28 -39.54 -27.20 17.54
C LEU A 28 -38.23 -27.08 16.75
N ILE A 29 -37.43 -28.14 16.73
CA ILE A 29 -36.13 -28.15 16.04
C ILE A 29 -36.31 -28.01 14.53
N THR A 30 -37.32 -28.66 13.96
CA THR A 30 -37.65 -28.60 12.52
C THR A 30 -38.18 -27.22 12.11
N ASP A 31 -39.00 -26.59 12.95
CA ASP A 31 -39.57 -25.26 12.70
C ASP A 31 -38.49 -24.18 12.78
N LEU A 32 -37.61 -24.28 13.77
CA LEU A 32 -36.43 -23.42 13.91
C LEU A 32 -35.50 -23.53 12.71
N ALA A 33 -35.19 -24.78 12.33
CA ALA A 33 -34.40 -25.08 11.14
C ALA A 33 -34.98 -24.47 9.87
N LYS A 34 -36.29 -24.59 9.68
CA LYS A 34 -36.99 -24.00 8.54
C LYS A 34 -36.80 -22.48 8.48
N ILE A 35 -36.91 -21.79 9.62
CA ILE A 35 -36.66 -20.33 9.69
C ILE A 35 -35.23 -20.00 9.25
N VAL A 36 -34.23 -20.75 9.71
CA VAL A 36 -32.82 -20.54 9.30
C VAL A 36 -32.64 -20.74 7.80
N MET A 37 -33.14 -21.86 7.26
CA MET A 37 -33.00 -22.21 5.84
C MET A 37 -33.69 -21.20 4.91
N ASP A 38 -34.85 -20.67 5.33
CA ASP A 38 -35.66 -19.77 4.53
C ASP A 38 -35.16 -18.32 4.57
N ASN A 39 -34.44 -17.91 5.63
CA ASN A 39 -34.15 -16.50 5.89
C ASN A 39 -32.66 -16.14 6.02
N TYR A 40 -31.74 -17.09 6.22
CA TYR A 40 -30.31 -16.79 6.38
C TYR A 40 -29.65 -16.29 5.08
N CYS A 41 -29.00 -15.13 5.15
CA CYS A 41 -28.49 -14.39 3.98
C CYS A 41 -27.39 -15.11 3.17
N SER A 42 -26.81 -16.18 3.70
CA SER A 42 -25.77 -16.98 3.05
C SER A 42 -26.16 -18.46 2.96
N PRO A 43 -27.16 -18.82 2.12
CA PRO A 43 -27.65 -20.19 2.01
C PRO A 43 -26.56 -21.19 1.60
N GLU A 44 -25.50 -20.74 0.93
CA GLU A 44 -24.32 -21.54 0.57
C GLU A 44 -23.59 -22.11 1.80
N LYS A 45 -23.68 -21.45 2.96
CA LYS A 45 -23.08 -21.93 4.22
C LYS A 45 -23.94 -22.96 4.94
N LEU A 46 -25.15 -23.25 4.46
CA LEU A 46 -26.08 -24.20 5.07
C LEU A 46 -25.97 -25.61 4.48
N SER A 47 -24.93 -25.90 3.70
CA SER A 47 -24.65 -27.26 3.23
C SER A 47 -24.40 -28.19 4.42
N GLY A 48 -25.05 -29.37 4.45
CA GLY A 48 -24.98 -30.30 5.59
C GLY A 48 -25.91 -29.93 6.76
N MET A 49 -26.51 -28.74 6.76
CA MET A 49 -27.37 -28.27 7.85
C MET A 49 -28.61 -29.16 7.98
N LYS A 50 -29.18 -29.65 6.87
CA LYS A 50 -30.36 -30.54 6.91
C LYS A 50 -30.07 -31.85 7.64
N GLU A 51 -28.90 -32.42 7.40
CA GLU A 51 -28.42 -33.64 8.05
C GLU A 51 -28.13 -33.41 9.54
N ASP A 52 -27.54 -32.26 9.88
CA ASP A 52 -27.30 -31.85 11.27
C ASP A 52 -28.61 -31.60 12.03
N ILE A 53 -29.61 -30.99 11.38
CA ILE A 53 -30.97 -30.78 11.93
C ILE A 53 -31.65 -32.11 12.22
N ALA A 54 -31.60 -33.06 11.26
CA ALA A 54 -32.17 -34.39 11.44
C ALA A 54 -31.50 -35.15 12.59
N THR A 55 -30.17 -35.00 12.73
CA THR A 55 -29.39 -35.59 13.82
C THR A 55 -29.76 -34.96 15.17
N ALA A 56 -29.86 -33.63 15.23
CA ALA A 56 -30.23 -32.91 16.44
C ALA A 56 -31.66 -33.23 16.91
N GLY A 57 -32.61 -33.34 15.97
CA GLY A 57 -34.00 -33.71 16.27
C GLY A 57 -34.17 -35.14 16.79
N ALA A 58 -33.20 -36.02 16.51
CA ALA A 58 -33.17 -37.39 17.01
C ALA A 58 -32.31 -37.58 18.28
N ASN A 59 -31.62 -36.52 18.74
CA ASN A 59 -30.70 -36.58 19.87
C ASN A 59 -31.47 -36.50 21.21
N THR A 60 -31.52 -37.60 21.95
CA THR A 60 -32.22 -37.70 23.24
C THR A 60 -31.66 -36.76 24.30
N ASP A 61 -30.38 -36.38 24.24
CA ASP A 61 -29.77 -35.47 25.21
C ASP A 61 -30.28 -34.04 25.01
N VAL A 62 -30.52 -33.63 23.75
CA VAL A 62 -31.12 -32.33 23.40
C VAL A 62 -32.60 -32.30 23.79
N LEU A 63 -33.31 -33.41 23.59
CA LEU A 63 -34.74 -33.56 23.91
C LEU A 63 -35.01 -33.61 25.42
N ASN A 64 -34.02 -33.95 26.24
CA ASN A 64 -34.13 -34.04 27.71
C ASN A 64 -33.72 -32.77 28.45
N ILE A 65 -33.41 -31.67 27.73
CA ILE A 65 -33.05 -30.39 28.36
C ILE A 65 -34.30 -29.81 29.07
N PRO A 66 -34.24 -29.53 30.39
CA PRO A 66 -35.44 -29.31 31.20
C PRO A 66 -36.01 -27.88 31.11
N ASP A 67 -35.26 -26.91 30.58
CA ASP A 67 -35.66 -25.50 30.52
C ASP A 67 -35.31 -24.84 29.17
N GLY A 68 -36.11 -23.84 28.79
CA GLY A 68 -36.05 -23.24 27.46
C GLY A 68 -34.80 -22.40 27.23
N GLU A 69 -34.25 -21.79 28.28
CA GLU A 69 -33.02 -21.00 28.19
C GLU A 69 -31.81 -21.90 27.91
N ALA A 70 -31.68 -23.02 28.62
CA ALA A 70 -30.65 -24.02 28.38
C ALA A 70 -30.76 -24.60 26.96
N LEU A 71 -31.97 -24.91 26.49
CA LEU A 71 -32.17 -25.42 25.13
C LEU A 71 -31.77 -24.38 24.09
N ALA A 72 -32.18 -23.12 24.25
CA ALA A 72 -31.81 -22.03 23.35
C ALA A 72 -30.28 -21.82 23.29
N LYS A 73 -29.59 -21.96 24.43
CA LYS A 73 -28.12 -21.88 24.48
C LYS A 73 -27.47 -23.03 23.71
N VAL A 74 -27.89 -24.26 23.95
CA VAL A 74 -27.35 -25.45 23.24
C VAL A 74 -27.57 -25.32 21.73
N LEU A 75 -28.76 -24.90 21.31
CA LEU A 75 -29.07 -24.71 19.90
C LEU A 75 -28.28 -23.55 19.27
N THR A 76 -28.05 -22.46 20.02
CA THR A 76 -27.17 -21.36 19.60
C THR A 76 -25.74 -21.84 19.40
N ASP A 77 -25.17 -22.54 20.39
CA ASP A 77 -23.79 -23.02 20.32
C ASP A 77 -23.62 -24.02 19.14
N GLY A 78 -24.61 -24.89 18.94
CA GLY A 78 -24.65 -25.83 17.82
C GLY A 78 -24.66 -25.12 16.46
N VAL A 79 -25.62 -24.22 16.24
CA VAL A 79 -25.75 -23.54 14.94
C VAL A 79 -24.58 -22.60 14.64
N GLN A 80 -24.03 -21.92 15.66
CA GLN A 80 -22.86 -21.06 15.49
C GLN A 80 -21.61 -21.87 15.16
N THR A 81 -21.47 -23.07 15.73
CA THR A 81 -20.36 -23.97 15.39
C THR A 81 -20.47 -24.48 13.95
N THR A 82 -21.67 -24.87 13.50
CA THR A 82 -21.89 -25.38 12.15
C THR A 82 -21.70 -24.28 11.08
N VAL A 83 -22.32 -23.11 11.29
CA VAL A 83 -22.36 -22.03 10.27
C VAL A 83 -21.19 -21.06 10.41
N SER A 84 -20.51 -21.03 11.57
CA SER A 84 -19.45 -20.06 11.91
C SER A 84 -19.92 -18.61 11.75
N ASP A 85 -21.15 -18.31 12.17
CA ASP A 85 -21.73 -16.96 12.17
C ASP A 85 -22.30 -16.60 13.55
N PRO A 86 -21.64 -15.71 14.31
CA PRO A 86 -22.06 -15.36 15.68
C PRO A 86 -23.38 -14.58 15.74
N ARG A 87 -23.87 -14.10 14.60
CA ARG A 87 -25.13 -13.34 14.51
C ARG A 87 -26.36 -14.23 14.51
N LEU A 88 -26.18 -15.51 14.17
CA LEU A 88 -27.24 -16.51 14.19
C LEU A 88 -27.41 -17.02 15.63
N ARG A 89 -28.56 -16.75 16.24
CA ARG A 89 -28.84 -17.04 17.64
C ARG A 89 -30.25 -17.58 17.82
N VAL A 90 -30.42 -18.46 18.78
CA VAL A 90 -31.71 -18.94 19.28
C VAL A 90 -31.91 -18.37 20.68
N SER A 91 -33.09 -17.86 20.96
CA SER A 91 -33.46 -17.34 22.28
C SER A 91 -34.80 -17.90 22.74
N TYR A 92 -34.99 -17.97 24.05
CA TYR A 92 -36.26 -18.29 24.70
C TYR A 92 -36.73 -17.05 25.46
N GLU A 93 -37.86 -16.46 25.05
CA GLU A 93 -38.33 -15.14 25.50
C GLU A 93 -39.86 -15.15 25.73
N PRO A 94 -40.36 -15.73 26.85
CA PRO A 94 -41.79 -15.94 27.10
C PRO A 94 -42.61 -14.66 27.31
N ASN A 95 -41.93 -13.57 27.65
CA ASN A 95 -42.54 -12.26 27.83
C ASN A 95 -42.08 -11.26 26.75
N TYR A 96 -41.65 -11.75 25.58
CA TYR A 96 -41.21 -10.87 24.51
C TYR A 96 -42.37 -10.05 23.95
N VAL A 97 -42.27 -8.74 24.16
CA VAL A 97 -43.10 -7.76 23.47
C VAL A 97 -42.23 -7.14 22.37
N PRO A 98 -42.57 -7.32 21.08
CA PRO A 98 -41.86 -6.64 20.01
C PRO A 98 -41.85 -5.14 20.28
N VAL A 99 -40.66 -4.53 20.22
CA VAL A 99 -40.56 -3.07 20.21
C VAL A 99 -41.14 -2.60 18.89
N VAL A 100 -42.41 -2.20 18.91
CA VAL A 100 -43.03 -1.50 17.79
C VAL A 100 -42.55 -0.06 17.89
N PRO A 101 -41.77 0.44 16.91
CA PRO A 101 -41.40 1.85 16.91
C PRO A 101 -42.67 2.69 17.01
N PRO A 102 -42.72 3.68 17.92
CA PRO A 102 -43.88 4.55 18.00
C PRO A 102 -44.11 5.16 16.62
N GLN A 103 -45.33 5.03 16.09
CA GLN A 103 -45.75 5.76 14.90
C GLN A 103 -45.85 7.23 15.28
N LEU A 104 -44.74 7.94 15.18
CA LEU A 104 -44.71 9.38 15.34
C LEU A 104 -45.30 10.00 14.06
N PRO A 105 -46.15 11.03 14.17
CA PRO A 105 -46.52 11.80 13.00
C PRO A 105 -45.25 12.35 12.33
N PRO A 106 -45.25 12.53 10.99
CA PRO A 106 -44.12 13.15 10.31
C PRO A 106 -43.76 14.46 11.02
N LEU A 107 -42.48 14.61 11.40
CA LEU A 107 -42.03 15.84 12.02
C LEU A 107 -42.30 17.00 11.05
N PRO A 108 -42.89 18.11 11.52
CA PRO A 108 -43.01 19.29 10.68
C PRO A 108 -41.60 19.78 10.31
N PRO A 109 -41.44 20.46 9.16
CA PRO A 109 -40.13 20.82 8.64
C PRO A 109 -39.22 21.45 9.69
N GLU A 110 -39.70 22.42 10.49
CA GLU A 110 -38.89 23.11 11.50
C GLU A 110 -38.31 22.19 12.59
N GLN A 111 -39.03 21.13 12.98
CA GLN A 111 -38.52 20.17 13.95
C GLN A 111 -37.49 19.24 13.33
N LEU A 112 -37.68 18.86 12.07
CA LEU A 112 -36.70 18.09 11.32
C LEU A 112 -35.40 18.88 11.15
N ILE A 113 -35.49 20.21 10.95
CA ILE A 113 -34.33 21.12 10.94
C ILE A 113 -33.59 21.08 12.27
N ALA A 114 -34.30 21.20 13.39
CA ALA A 114 -33.69 21.17 14.72
C ALA A 114 -32.95 19.84 14.98
N VAL A 115 -33.56 18.70 14.60
CA VAL A 115 -32.92 17.39 14.67
C VAL A 115 -31.64 17.36 13.82
N LEU A 116 -31.72 17.81 12.56
CA LEU A 116 -30.56 17.87 11.66
C LEU A 116 -29.44 18.74 12.24
N GLN A 117 -29.76 19.92 12.80
CA GLN A 117 -28.79 20.82 13.44
C GLN A 117 -28.10 20.19 14.66
N THR A 118 -28.79 19.32 15.41
CA THR A 118 -28.18 18.61 16.55
C THR A 118 -27.36 17.39 16.14
N SER A 119 -27.71 16.77 15.00
CA SER A 119 -27.07 15.53 14.50
C SER A 119 -25.90 15.78 13.55
N ILE A 120 -25.71 17.02 13.11
CA ILE A 120 -24.65 17.43 12.18
C ILE A 120 -23.78 18.47 12.88
N LYS A 121 -22.47 18.22 12.92
CA LYS A 121 -21.49 19.24 13.31
C LYS A 121 -20.69 19.66 12.08
N LEU A 122 -20.59 20.97 11.89
CA LEU A 122 -19.94 21.59 10.76
C LEU A 122 -18.90 22.61 11.24
N ASP A 123 -17.72 22.58 10.65
CA ASP A 123 -16.67 23.56 10.91
C ASP A 123 -15.79 23.78 9.65
N ILE A 124 -15.07 24.90 9.60
CA ILE A 124 -14.01 25.15 8.61
C ILE A 124 -12.73 25.39 9.41
N LEU A 125 -11.86 24.38 9.39
CA LEU A 125 -10.61 24.39 10.13
C LEU A 125 -9.56 25.25 9.41
N GLU A 126 -8.48 25.54 10.14
CA GLU A 126 -7.30 26.24 9.59
C GLU A 126 -6.81 25.56 8.31
N GLY A 127 -6.41 26.38 7.32
CA GLY A 127 -6.01 25.88 5.99
C GLY A 127 -7.19 25.60 5.04
N ASN A 128 -8.40 26.13 5.33
CA ASN A 128 -9.61 25.94 4.51
C ASN A 128 -10.01 24.46 4.39
N ILE A 129 -9.97 23.73 5.51
CA ILE A 129 -10.35 22.31 5.57
C ILE A 129 -11.77 22.20 6.12
N GLY A 130 -12.70 21.69 5.33
CA GLY A 130 -14.05 21.40 5.80
C GLY A 130 -14.05 20.25 6.79
N TYR A 131 -14.77 20.40 7.89
CA TYR A 131 -15.07 19.33 8.83
C TYR A 131 -16.58 19.12 8.88
N LEU A 132 -17.00 17.90 8.56
CA LEU A 132 -18.41 17.49 8.58
C LEU A 132 -18.53 16.23 9.41
N ARG A 133 -19.28 16.28 10.51
CA ARG A 133 -19.69 15.11 11.29
C ARG A 133 -21.18 14.90 11.12
N ILE A 134 -21.58 13.64 10.96
CA ILE A 134 -22.98 13.22 10.98
C ILE A 134 -23.15 12.07 11.97
N ASP A 135 -24.18 12.13 12.81
CA ASP A 135 -24.42 11.08 13.81
C ASP A 135 -25.36 9.98 13.31
N SER A 136 -26.07 10.22 12.21
CA SER A 136 -26.91 9.23 11.53
C SER A 136 -26.95 9.44 10.02
N ILE A 137 -27.01 8.35 9.24
CA ILE A 137 -27.22 8.41 7.79
C ILE A 137 -28.71 8.60 7.50
N ILE A 138 -29.09 9.69 6.83
CA ILE A 138 -30.47 9.95 6.44
C ILE A 138 -30.84 9.14 5.18
N GLY A 139 -32.05 8.59 5.14
CA GLY A 139 -32.56 7.87 3.98
C GLY A 139 -33.09 8.78 2.87
N GLU A 140 -33.37 8.18 1.72
CA GLU A 140 -33.85 8.85 0.50
C GLU A 140 -35.08 9.73 0.75
N GLU A 141 -36.14 9.19 1.38
CA GLU A 141 -37.38 9.94 1.62
C GLU A 141 -37.14 11.21 2.45
N VAL A 142 -36.24 11.14 3.43
CA VAL A 142 -35.87 12.30 4.25
C VAL A 142 -35.00 13.26 3.45
N ALA A 143 -34.01 12.73 2.72
CA ALA A 143 -33.11 13.51 1.87
C ALA A 143 -33.87 14.30 0.79
N GLU A 144 -34.93 13.76 0.20
CA GLU A 144 -35.78 14.46 -0.78
C GLU A 144 -36.52 15.66 -0.15
N LYS A 145 -37.00 15.51 1.10
CA LYS A 145 -37.77 16.55 1.79
C LYS A 145 -36.89 17.69 2.32
N VAL A 146 -35.69 17.38 2.81
CA VAL A 146 -34.78 18.38 3.42
C VAL A 146 -33.54 18.71 2.60
N GLY A 147 -33.36 18.08 1.45
CA GLY A 147 -32.20 18.24 0.57
C GLY A 147 -31.88 19.71 0.23
N PRO A 148 -32.86 20.53 -0.22
CA PRO A 148 -32.61 21.95 -0.50
C PRO A 148 -32.03 22.71 0.70
N LEU A 149 -32.49 22.38 1.90
CA LEU A 149 -32.01 23.03 3.12
C LEU A 149 -30.63 22.52 3.53
N LEU A 150 -30.36 21.22 3.40
CA LEU A 150 -29.03 20.66 3.64
C LEU A 150 -28.00 21.27 2.69
N LEU A 151 -28.40 21.57 1.45
CA LEU A 151 -27.54 22.31 0.52
C LEU A 151 -27.20 23.71 1.05
N GLU A 152 -28.20 24.46 1.50
CA GLU A 152 -28.00 25.81 2.00
C GLU A 152 -27.20 25.84 3.31
N LEU A 153 -27.57 25.01 4.28
CA LEU A 153 -27.05 25.10 5.65
C LEU A 153 -25.72 24.38 5.86
N VAL A 154 -25.47 23.32 5.07
CA VAL A 154 -24.31 22.42 5.23
C VAL A 154 -23.44 22.47 3.99
N TRP A 155 -23.98 22.08 2.84
CA TRP A 155 -23.16 21.81 1.66
C TRP A 155 -22.51 23.06 1.07
N SER A 156 -23.23 24.19 1.04
CA SER A 156 -22.74 25.47 0.52
C SER A 156 -21.47 25.97 1.24
N LYS A 157 -21.31 25.60 2.51
CA LYS A 157 -20.16 25.96 3.35
C LYS A 157 -18.99 25.00 3.18
N ILE A 158 -19.27 23.71 2.92
CA ILE A 158 -18.24 22.70 2.66
C ILE A 158 -17.69 22.80 1.25
N LEU A 159 -18.55 23.03 0.25
CA LEU A 159 -18.19 23.02 -1.16
C LEU A 159 -16.95 23.86 -1.53
N PRO A 160 -16.74 25.11 -1.02
CA PRO A 160 -15.57 25.91 -1.35
C PRO A 160 -14.28 25.49 -0.62
N THR A 161 -14.33 24.55 0.32
CA THR A 161 -13.15 24.11 1.07
C THR A 161 -12.15 23.34 0.19
N SER A 162 -10.88 23.35 0.58
CA SER A 162 -9.79 22.71 -0.19
C SER A 162 -9.71 21.20 0.03
N ALA A 163 -10.19 20.73 1.18
CA ALA A 163 -10.19 19.33 1.61
C ALA A 163 -11.32 19.09 2.61
N LEU A 164 -11.79 17.85 2.73
CA LEU A 164 -12.89 17.47 3.63
C LEU A 164 -12.46 16.36 4.59
N ILE A 165 -12.71 16.58 5.87
CA ILE A 165 -12.72 15.56 6.91
C ILE A 165 -14.18 15.21 7.19
N PHE A 166 -14.56 13.97 6.90
CA PHE A 166 -15.88 13.42 7.12
C PHE A 166 -15.87 12.49 8.34
N ASP A 167 -16.40 12.96 9.46
CA ASP A 167 -16.29 12.31 10.75
C ASP A 167 -17.47 11.38 11.01
N LEU A 168 -17.20 10.06 10.95
CA LEU A 168 -18.16 9.01 11.24
C LEU A 168 -17.89 8.31 12.58
N ARG A 169 -17.02 8.87 13.44
CA ARG A 169 -16.65 8.24 14.73
C ARG A 169 -17.83 8.02 15.67
N TYR A 170 -18.91 8.75 15.47
CA TYR A 170 -20.11 8.72 16.33
C TYR A 170 -21.34 8.18 15.61
N THR A 171 -21.21 7.75 14.35
CA THR A 171 -22.32 7.31 13.53
C THR A 171 -22.62 5.83 13.77
N SER A 172 -23.75 5.55 14.42
CA SER A 172 -24.16 4.18 14.78
C SER A 172 -25.55 3.79 14.26
N SER A 173 -26.17 4.66 13.45
CA SER A 173 -27.48 4.43 12.85
C SER A 173 -27.54 4.99 11.44
N GLY A 174 -28.45 4.46 10.64
CA GLY A 174 -28.64 4.97 9.30
C GLY A 174 -29.62 4.17 8.46
N ASP A 175 -30.04 4.79 7.37
CA ASP A 175 -30.80 4.14 6.31
C ASP A 175 -29.90 3.87 5.11
N ILE A 176 -29.95 2.66 4.58
CA ILE A 176 -29.14 2.20 3.46
C ILE A 176 -29.38 3.00 2.16
N THR A 177 -30.59 3.54 2.00
CA THR A 177 -30.96 4.38 0.84
C THR A 177 -30.21 5.72 0.82
N GLY A 178 -29.58 6.11 1.93
CA GLY A 178 -28.72 7.30 2.01
C GLY A 178 -27.33 7.13 1.40
N ILE A 179 -26.84 5.89 1.23
CA ILE A 179 -25.50 5.63 0.70
C ILE A 179 -25.32 6.23 -0.70
N PRO A 180 -26.22 6.00 -1.68
CA PRO A 180 -26.15 6.64 -3.00
C PRO A 180 -25.95 8.14 -2.95
N TYR A 181 -26.66 8.86 -2.07
CA TYR A 181 -26.55 10.31 -1.93
C TYR A 181 -25.13 10.71 -1.49
N ILE A 182 -24.63 10.13 -0.40
CA ILE A 182 -23.31 10.47 0.14
C ILE A 182 -22.21 10.20 -0.89
N ILE A 183 -22.21 9.01 -1.50
CA ILE A 183 -21.17 8.63 -2.47
C ILE A 183 -21.23 9.54 -3.71
N SER A 184 -22.42 9.90 -4.18
CA SER A 184 -22.57 10.76 -5.37
C SER A 184 -22.07 12.17 -5.14
N TYR A 185 -22.34 12.77 -3.96
CA TYR A 185 -21.81 14.11 -3.65
C TYR A 185 -20.29 14.11 -3.43
N LEU A 186 -19.72 12.99 -2.99
CA LEU A 186 -18.29 12.86 -2.73
C LEU A 186 -17.51 12.36 -3.93
N THR A 187 -18.14 11.98 -5.04
CA THR A 187 -17.43 11.51 -6.25
C THR A 187 -17.71 12.44 -7.43
N ASP A 188 -16.83 12.40 -8.42
CA ASP A 188 -17.01 13.11 -9.68
C ASP A 188 -17.06 12.08 -10.80
N ALA A 189 -18.18 11.38 -10.84
CA ALA A 189 -18.37 10.24 -11.71
C ALA A 189 -19.02 10.71 -13.02
N LYS A 190 -18.24 10.68 -14.12
CA LYS A 190 -18.77 10.90 -15.47
C LYS A 190 -19.72 9.78 -15.92
N SER A 191 -19.66 8.64 -15.23
CA SER A 191 -20.49 7.46 -15.44
C SER A 191 -20.97 6.93 -14.09
N GLU A 192 -22.09 6.22 -14.11
CA GLU A 192 -22.67 5.60 -12.93
C GLU A 192 -21.67 4.64 -12.24
N ILE A 193 -21.52 4.77 -10.92
CA ILE A 193 -20.69 3.92 -10.07
C ILE A 193 -21.60 2.85 -9.46
N HIS A 194 -21.23 1.58 -9.61
CA HIS A 194 -21.79 0.50 -8.80
C HIS A 194 -21.18 0.56 -7.40
N ILE A 195 -21.95 1.07 -6.44
CA ILE A 195 -21.49 1.35 -5.07
C ILE A 195 -21.45 0.06 -4.26
N ASP A 196 -22.59 -0.64 -4.20
CA ASP A 196 -22.73 -1.89 -3.46
C ASP A 196 -23.85 -2.77 -4.03
N THR A 197 -23.91 -4.03 -3.60
CA THR A 197 -24.99 -4.96 -3.91
C THR A 197 -25.55 -5.57 -2.62
N ILE A 198 -26.86 -5.44 -2.41
CA ILE A 198 -27.55 -6.00 -1.25
C ILE A 198 -28.37 -7.20 -1.68
N TYR A 199 -28.10 -8.36 -1.09
CA TYR A 199 -28.94 -9.55 -1.24
C TYR A 199 -29.82 -9.69 -0.01
N ASP A 200 -31.15 -9.70 -0.18
CA ASP A 200 -32.14 -9.99 0.87
C ASP A 200 -32.75 -11.37 0.63
N ARG A 201 -32.50 -12.30 1.56
CA ARG A 201 -32.88 -13.71 1.44
C ARG A 201 -34.38 -13.98 1.57
N PRO A 202 -35.12 -13.38 2.53
CA PRO A 202 -36.57 -13.54 2.61
C PRO A 202 -37.29 -13.11 1.33
N LEU A 203 -36.88 -11.99 0.73
CA LEU A 203 -37.45 -11.50 -0.53
C LEU A 203 -36.86 -12.21 -1.76
N ASN A 204 -35.71 -12.86 -1.59
CA ASN A 204 -34.89 -13.43 -2.64
C ASN A 204 -34.57 -12.41 -3.75
N THR A 205 -34.24 -11.19 -3.36
CA THR A 205 -33.92 -10.08 -4.26
C THR A 205 -32.49 -9.63 -4.08
N THR A 206 -31.91 -9.18 -5.19
CA THR A 206 -30.57 -8.56 -5.23
C THR A 206 -30.72 -7.14 -5.75
N THR A 207 -30.46 -6.17 -4.89
CA THR A 207 -30.59 -4.74 -5.21
C THR A 207 -29.21 -4.13 -5.37
N LYS A 208 -28.98 -3.40 -6.46
CA LYS A 208 -27.75 -2.63 -6.64
C LYS A 208 -27.93 -1.23 -6.08
N LEU A 209 -26.95 -0.76 -5.32
CA LEU A 209 -26.82 0.64 -4.96
C LEU A 209 -25.92 1.30 -6.00
N LEU A 210 -26.44 2.33 -6.65
CA LEU A 210 -25.82 2.99 -7.80
C LEU A 210 -25.67 4.48 -7.47
N SER A 211 -24.60 5.12 -7.95
CA SER A 211 -24.48 6.57 -7.82
C SER A 211 -25.57 7.27 -8.62
N MET A 212 -25.99 8.45 -8.17
CA MET A 212 -27.00 9.26 -8.83
C MET A 212 -26.45 9.85 -10.14
N GLN A 213 -27.28 9.91 -11.18
CA GLN A 213 -26.92 10.53 -12.46
C GLN A 213 -26.86 12.06 -12.36
N SER A 214 -27.64 12.64 -11.44
CA SER A 214 -27.62 14.06 -11.12
C SER A 214 -27.84 14.25 -9.62
N THR A 215 -27.17 15.25 -9.07
CA THR A 215 -27.33 15.69 -7.68
C THR A 215 -28.04 17.05 -7.65
N LEU A 216 -28.80 17.32 -6.57
CA LEU A 216 -29.49 18.60 -6.40
C LEU A 216 -28.51 19.79 -6.34
N GLY A 217 -27.34 19.60 -5.71
CA GLY A 217 -26.25 20.57 -5.67
C GLY A 217 -25.02 20.09 -6.42
N GLN A 218 -23.99 20.94 -6.52
CA GLN A 218 -22.70 20.56 -7.12
C GLN A 218 -22.01 19.47 -6.30
N THR A 219 -21.30 18.55 -6.94
CA THR A 219 -20.50 17.54 -6.23
C THR A 219 -19.22 18.19 -5.66
N TYR A 220 -18.61 17.52 -4.68
CA TYR A 220 -17.36 17.98 -4.04
C TYR A 220 -16.14 17.83 -4.96
N GLY A 221 -16.31 17.10 -6.06
CA GLY A 221 -15.22 16.71 -6.95
C GLY A 221 -14.52 15.42 -6.53
N GLY A 222 -13.83 14.81 -7.49
CA GLY A 222 -13.03 13.59 -7.29
C GLY A 222 -11.58 13.85 -6.88
N THR A 223 -11.13 15.11 -6.90
CA THR A 223 -9.72 15.48 -6.72
C THR A 223 -9.41 16.04 -5.34
N LYS A 224 -10.36 16.72 -4.69
CA LYS A 224 -10.15 17.29 -3.35
C LYS A 224 -9.90 16.17 -2.32
N PRO A 225 -8.87 16.29 -1.47
CA PRO A 225 -8.61 15.30 -0.43
C PRO A 225 -9.84 15.06 0.45
N LEU A 226 -10.16 13.78 0.66
CA LEU A 226 -11.24 13.33 1.55
C LEU A 226 -10.67 12.32 2.53
N LEU A 227 -10.84 12.61 3.81
CA LEU A 227 -10.51 11.70 4.89
C LEU A 227 -11.78 11.37 5.65
N VAL A 228 -11.95 10.10 6.00
CA VAL A 228 -13.09 9.64 6.81
C VAL A 228 -12.57 9.20 8.16
N LEU A 229 -13.15 9.73 9.24
CA LEU A 229 -12.77 9.35 10.60
C LEU A 229 -13.66 8.21 11.08
N THR A 230 -13.06 7.17 11.65
CA THR A 230 -13.79 6.01 12.18
C THR A 230 -13.38 5.70 13.62
N SER A 231 -14.31 5.09 14.37
CA SER A 231 -14.07 4.54 15.70
C SER A 231 -14.66 3.14 15.81
N LYS A 232 -14.39 2.44 16.92
CA LYS A 232 -15.10 1.21 17.28
C LYS A 232 -16.63 1.35 17.42
N ASN A 233 -17.14 2.58 17.54
CA ASN A 233 -18.58 2.87 17.60
C ASN A 233 -19.20 3.11 16.23
N THR A 234 -18.39 3.34 15.19
CA THR A 234 -18.87 3.43 13.81
C THR A 234 -19.46 2.08 13.43
N LYS A 235 -20.75 2.05 13.08
CA LYS A 235 -21.49 0.80 12.92
C LYS A 235 -22.54 0.87 11.79
N ASP A 236 -22.81 -0.27 11.19
CA ASP A 236 -23.87 -0.53 10.22
C ASP A 236 -23.67 0.31 8.94
N ILE A 237 -24.65 1.09 8.48
CA ILE A 237 -24.60 1.81 7.20
C ILE A 237 -23.39 2.76 7.09
N ALA A 238 -22.93 3.33 8.21
CA ALA A 238 -21.74 4.18 8.23
C ALA A 238 -20.46 3.41 7.87
N GLU A 239 -20.38 2.13 8.22
CA GLU A 239 -19.28 1.25 7.84
C GLU A 239 -19.27 1.02 6.33
N ASP A 240 -20.44 0.83 5.73
CA ASP A 240 -20.56 0.64 4.28
C ASP A 240 -20.10 1.88 3.50
N VAL A 241 -20.50 3.08 3.95
CA VAL A 241 -20.01 4.35 3.38
C VAL A 241 -18.48 4.42 3.44
N ALA A 242 -17.89 4.14 4.61
CA ALA A 242 -16.44 4.14 4.76
C ALA A 242 -15.76 3.06 3.90
N TYR A 243 -16.35 1.87 3.82
CA TYR A 243 -15.85 0.74 3.04
C TYR A 243 -15.87 1.05 1.53
N CYS A 244 -16.98 1.55 1.01
CA CYS A 244 -17.12 1.92 -0.39
C CYS A 244 -16.17 3.06 -0.77
N LEU A 245 -16.09 4.15 0.01
CA LEU A 245 -15.17 5.25 -0.27
C LEU A 245 -13.70 4.82 -0.23
N LYS A 246 -13.35 3.90 0.69
CA LYS A 246 -12.01 3.29 0.75
C LYS A 246 -11.70 2.49 -0.52
N ASN A 247 -12.60 1.59 -0.91
CA ASN A 247 -12.38 0.68 -2.03
C ASN A 247 -12.43 1.38 -3.39
N LEU A 248 -13.20 2.46 -3.51
CA LEU A 248 -13.18 3.38 -4.65
C LEU A 248 -11.89 4.21 -4.73
N LYS A 249 -10.96 4.06 -3.77
CA LYS A 249 -9.77 4.91 -3.59
C LYS A 249 -10.10 6.40 -3.53
N ARG A 250 -11.30 6.72 -3.06
CA ARG A 250 -11.81 8.10 -2.97
C ARG A 250 -11.46 8.74 -1.63
N ALA A 251 -11.51 7.97 -0.55
CA ALA A 251 -11.20 8.46 0.79
C ALA A 251 -10.10 7.65 1.48
N THR A 252 -9.34 8.32 2.33
CA THR A 252 -8.45 7.67 3.30
C THR A 252 -9.16 7.55 4.64
N ILE A 253 -9.27 6.33 5.15
CA ILE A 253 -9.91 6.04 6.43
C ILE A 253 -8.88 6.17 7.55
N VAL A 254 -9.16 6.98 8.57
CA VAL A 254 -8.25 7.29 9.68
C VAL A 254 -8.96 7.08 11.01
N GLY A 255 -8.33 6.35 11.93
CA GLY A 255 -8.89 6.11 13.26
C GLY A 255 -8.84 4.64 13.63
N GLU A 256 -9.89 4.14 14.27
CA GLU A 256 -9.98 2.75 14.71
C GLU A 256 -10.72 1.90 13.69
N LYS A 257 -10.52 0.58 13.80
CA LYS A 257 -11.35 -0.42 13.14
C LYS A 257 -12.81 -0.29 13.63
N THR A 258 -13.75 -0.33 12.69
CA THR A 258 -15.19 -0.17 12.98
C THR A 258 -15.80 -1.43 13.63
N ALA A 259 -17.05 -1.34 14.08
CA ALA A 259 -17.70 -2.33 14.94
C ALA A 259 -17.93 -3.71 14.31
N GLY A 260 -18.12 -3.79 12.99
CA GLY A 260 -18.50 -5.02 12.29
C GLY A 260 -19.98 -5.34 12.41
N GLY A 261 -20.84 -4.41 11.99
CA GLY A 261 -22.29 -4.52 12.01
C GLY A 261 -22.87 -5.49 10.97
N SER A 262 -24.12 -5.27 10.59
CA SER A 262 -24.83 -6.10 9.61
C SER A 262 -25.83 -5.28 8.82
N ALA A 263 -25.99 -5.59 7.53
CA ALA A 263 -26.91 -4.87 6.66
C ALA A 263 -28.37 -5.00 7.17
N LYS A 264 -28.77 -6.21 7.59
CA LYS A 264 -30.10 -6.44 8.17
C LYS A 264 -30.13 -7.70 9.03
N ILE A 265 -30.50 -7.55 10.30
CA ILE A 265 -30.79 -8.65 11.23
C ILE A 265 -32.28 -8.65 11.54
N GLN A 266 -32.91 -9.82 11.53
CA GLN A 266 -34.31 -9.98 11.93
C GLN A 266 -34.44 -11.07 13.00
N LYS A 267 -35.47 -10.91 13.85
CA LYS A 267 -35.87 -11.88 14.86
C LYS A 267 -37.21 -12.48 14.48
N PHE A 268 -37.25 -13.79 14.32
CA PHE A 268 -38.43 -14.57 13.93
C PHE A 268 -38.93 -15.41 15.11
N LYS A 269 -40.24 -15.39 15.39
CA LYS A 269 -40.86 -16.27 16.39
C LYS A 269 -41.02 -17.68 15.81
N VAL A 270 -40.78 -18.71 16.62
CA VAL A 270 -40.92 -20.12 16.21
C VAL A 270 -42.32 -20.63 16.55
N GLY A 271 -43.23 -20.60 15.58
CA GLY A 271 -44.63 -21.01 15.77
C GLY A 271 -45.29 -20.29 16.94
N ASP A 272 -46.07 -21.03 17.74
CA ASP A 272 -46.72 -20.52 18.95
C ASP A 272 -45.85 -20.67 20.21
N THR A 273 -44.56 -20.99 20.05
CA THR A 273 -43.63 -21.16 21.19
C THR A 273 -43.01 -19.84 21.62
N ASP A 274 -42.35 -19.84 22.77
CA ASP A 274 -41.57 -18.69 23.24
C ASP A 274 -40.14 -18.66 22.69
N PHE A 275 -39.82 -19.50 21.70
CA PHE A 275 -38.52 -19.47 21.04
C PHE A 275 -38.48 -18.48 19.87
N TYR A 276 -37.31 -17.88 19.68
CA TYR A 276 -37.02 -16.97 18.60
C TYR A 276 -35.69 -17.31 17.93
N VAL A 277 -35.61 -17.06 16.62
CA VAL A 277 -34.37 -17.12 15.84
C VAL A 277 -34.00 -15.72 15.41
N THR A 278 -32.84 -15.25 15.83
CA THR A 278 -32.24 -13.99 15.35
C THR A 278 -31.17 -14.32 14.34
N LEU A 279 -31.27 -13.79 13.12
CA LEU A 279 -30.31 -14.08 12.05
C LEU A 279 -30.15 -12.92 11.06
N PRO A 280 -29.02 -12.84 10.34
CA PRO A 280 -28.86 -11.88 9.26
C PRO A 280 -29.67 -12.31 8.04
N THR A 281 -30.61 -11.46 7.62
CA THR A 281 -31.49 -11.73 6.45
C THR A 281 -31.00 -11.11 5.17
N ALA A 282 -30.16 -10.08 5.27
CA ALA A 282 -29.51 -9.48 4.13
C ALA A 282 -27.99 -9.42 4.32
N LYS A 283 -27.26 -9.31 3.22
CA LYS A 283 -25.82 -9.09 3.21
C LYS A 283 -25.39 -8.12 2.11
N SER A 284 -24.31 -7.39 2.38
CA SER A 284 -23.60 -6.56 1.42
C SER A 284 -22.61 -7.41 0.62
N ILE A 285 -22.45 -7.07 -0.66
CA ILE A 285 -21.52 -7.69 -1.60
C ILE A 285 -20.89 -6.56 -2.42
N ASN A 286 -19.74 -6.08 -1.93
CA ASN A 286 -19.07 -4.96 -2.54
C ASN A 286 -18.53 -5.34 -3.93
N PRO A 287 -18.84 -4.56 -4.99
CA PRO A 287 -18.51 -4.93 -6.37
C PRO A 287 -17.02 -4.93 -6.69
N ILE A 288 -16.20 -4.24 -5.90
CA ILE A 288 -14.74 -4.15 -6.09
C ILE A 288 -14.04 -5.34 -5.42
N THR A 289 -14.44 -5.67 -4.19
CA THR A 289 -13.76 -6.68 -3.36
C THR A 289 -14.43 -8.05 -3.39
N GLY A 290 -15.67 -8.15 -3.87
CA GLY A 290 -16.51 -9.36 -3.75
C GLY A 290 -16.81 -9.75 -2.29
N SER A 291 -16.48 -8.88 -1.33
CA SER A 291 -16.53 -9.11 0.11
C SER A 291 -17.45 -8.08 0.81
N SER A 292 -17.51 -8.10 2.14
CA SER A 292 -18.38 -7.23 2.93
C SER A 292 -17.62 -6.57 4.10
N TRP A 293 -18.10 -5.41 4.54
CA TRP A 293 -17.70 -4.74 5.77
C TRP A 293 -18.27 -5.43 7.03
N GLU A 294 -19.35 -6.20 6.87
CA GLU A 294 -20.10 -6.82 7.96
C GLU A 294 -19.26 -7.79 8.79
N VAL A 295 -19.62 -7.94 10.07
CA VAL A 295 -18.98 -8.82 11.09
C VAL A 295 -17.55 -8.42 11.44
N THR A 296 -16.72 -8.17 10.43
CA THR A 296 -15.31 -7.86 10.62
C THR A 296 -15.06 -6.39 10.84
N GLY A 297 -15.86 -5.50 10.26
CA GLY A 297 -15.64 -4.05 10.30
C GLY A 297 -14.56 -3.59 9.30
N VAL A 298 -14.57 -2.30 9.01
CA VAL A 298 -13.63 -1.62 8.13
C VAL A 298 -12.33 -1.37 8.87
N LYS A 299 -11.24 -2.02 8.41
CA LYS A 299 -9.89 -1.67 8.86
C LYS A 299 -9.50 -0.29 8.28
N PRO A 300 -9.01 0.67 9.08
CA PRO A 300 -8.58 1.98 8.59
C PRO A 300 -7.35 1.87 7.68
N ASN A 301 -7.09 2.89 6.86
CA ASN A 301 -5.83 3.04 6.14
C ASN A 301 -4.70 3.49 7.08
N VAL A 302 -5.03 4.36 8.05
CA VAL A 302 -4.13 4.85 9.08
C VAL A 302 -4.76 4.56 10.43
N GLU A 303 -4.20 3.61 11.15
CA GLU A 303 -4.70 3.14 12.44
C GLU A 303 -4.15 4.01 13.58
N VAL A 304 -5.05 4.69 14.29
CA VAL A 304 -4.78 5.53 15.46
C VAL A 304 -5.98 5.48 16.41
N ASN A 305 -5.81 5.89 17.67
CA ASN A 305 -6.95 6.00 18.57
C ASN A 305 -7.99 7.00 18.03
N ALA A 306 -9.29 6.76 18.28
CA ALA A 306 -10.35 7.61 17.72
C ALA A 306 -10.20 9.09 18.10
N GLU A 307 -9.64 9.39 19.27
CA GLU A 307 -9.36 10.75 19.76
C GLU A 307 -8.28 11.47 18.94
N GLU A 308 -7.30 10.72 18.42
CA GLU A 308 -6.18 11.24 17.62
C GLU A 308 -6.51 11.35 16.13
N ALA A 309 -7.57 10.68 15.67
CA ALA A 309 -7.93 10.57 14.26
C ALA A 309 -8.07 11.93 13.55
N LEU A 310 -8.69 12.92 14.21
CA LEU A 310 -8.85 14.27 13.64
C LEU A 310 -7.50 14.96 13.45
N ALA A 311 -6.63 14.96 14.47
CA ALA A 311 -5.31 15.59 14.39
C ALA A 311 -4.44 14.92 13.32
N THR A 312 -4.50 13.59 13.21
CA THR A 312 -3.80 12.82 12.18
C THR A 312 -4.34 13.14 10.78
N ALA A 313 -5.66 13.25 10.62
CA ALA A 313 -6.25 13.63 9.34
C ALA A 313 -5.82 15.03 8.88
N ILE A 314 -5.78 16.01 9.79
CA ILE A 314 -5.29 17.37 9.48
C ILE A 314 -3.83 17.32 8.99
N LYS A 315 -2.95 16.56 9.67
CA LYS A 315 -1.55 16.39 9.26
C LYS A 315 -1.43 15.80 7.84
N ILE A 316 -2.22 14.78 7.54
CA ILE A 316 -2.24 14.14 6.21
C ILE A 316 -2.71 15.13 5.14
N ILE A 317 -3.78 15.88 5.39
CA ILE A 317 -4.30 16.89 4.46
C ILE A 317 -3.24 17.97 4.19
N ASN A 318 -2.64 18.52 5.25
CA ASN A 318 -1.62 19.56 5.11
C ASN A 318 -0.40 19.11 4.28
N LEU A 319 -0.02 17.83 4.40
CA LEU A 319 0.99 17.24 3.51
C LEU A 319 0.47 17.16 2.07
N ARG A 320 -0.73 16.60 1.85
CA ARG A 320 -1.31 16.43 0.51
C ARG A 320 -1.49 17.74 -0.25
N LEU A 321 -1.79 18.84 0.44
CA LEU A 321 -1.88 20.17 -0.17
C LEU A 321 -0.53 20.66 -0.71
N GLN A 322 0.60 20.15 -0.20
CA GLN A 322 1.95 20.49 -0.68
C GLN A 322 2.46 19.55 -1.78
N VAL A 323 1.89 18.34 -1.89
CA VAL A 323 2.33 17.31 -2.84
C VAL A 323 2.39 17.81 -4.28
N PRO A 324 1.39 18.49 -4.85
CA PRO A 324 1.47 18.95 -6.23
C PRO A 324 2.71 19.81 -6.51
N ALA A 325 3.03 20.75 -5.63
CA ALA A 325 4.20 21.60 -5.76
C ALA A 325 5.50 20.78 -5.67
N LEU A 326 5.59 19.86 -4.71
CA LEU A 326 6.76 18.99 -4.55
C LEU A 326 7.02 18.12 -5.78
N ILE A 327 5.97 17.58 -6.39
CA ILE A 327 6.09 16.74 -7.59
C ILE A 327 6.50 17.57 -8.81
N GLU A 328 5.93 18.77 -8.99
CA GLU A 328 6.31 19.70 -10.06
C GLU A 328 7.77 20.18 -9.93
N GLU A 329 8.19 20.53 -8.72
CA GLU A 329 9.58 20.89 -8.42
C GLU A 329 10.53 19.72 -8.65
N SER A 330 10.16 18.52 -8.23
CA SER A 330 10.95 17.29 -8.49
C SER A 330 11.10 17.03 -9.98
N ALA A 331 10.01 17.13 -10.75
CA ALA A 331 10.06 17.00 -12.21
C ALA A 331 10.99 18.04 -12.84
N THR A 332 10.99 19.27 -12.32
CA THR A 332 11.85 20.37 -12.79
C THR A 332 13.32 20.12 -12.45
N LEU A 333 13.61 19.63 -11.23
CA LEU A 333 14.95 19.26 -10.81
C LEU A 333 15.52 18.15 -11.69
N VAL A 334 14.73 17.12 -11.98
CA VAL A 334 15.14 16.03 -12.88
C VAL A 334 15.42 16.57 -14.28
N ALA A 335 14.49 17.34 -14.88
CA ALA A 335 14.66 17.90 -16.23
C ALA A 335 15.94 18.74 -16.38
N ASN A 336 16.31 19.49 -15.34
CA ASN A 336 17.42 20.42 -15.39
C ASN A 336 18.77 19.78 -15.03
N ASN A 337 18.80 18.75 -14.18
CA ASN A 337 20.04 18.24 -13.59
C ASN A 337 20.39 16.80 -13.96
N TYR A 338 19.44 16.02 -14.50
CA TYR A 338 19.71 14.63 -14.86
C TYR A 338 20.56 14.53 -16.13
N ALA A 339 21.64 13.74 -16.09
CA ALA A 339 22.69 13.71 -17.11
C ALA A 339 22.18 13.39 -18.53
N PHE A 340 21.17 12.51 -18.63
CA PHE A 340 20.57 12.13 -19.90
C PHE A 340 19.36 13.00 -20.21
N GLU A 341 19.55 14.05 -21.00
CA GLU A 341 18.53 15.07 -21.29
C GLU A 341 17.21 14.51 -21.83
N SER A 342 17.25 13.57 -22.78
CA SER A 342 16.02 12.97 -23.33
C SER A 342 15.25 12.17 -22.30
N THR A 343 15.95 11.36 -21.48
CA THR A 343 15.35 10.63 -20.35
C THR A 343 14.80 11.60 -19.31
N ALA A 344 15.52 12.68 -19.01
CA ALA A 344 15.11 13.69 -18.04
C ALA A 344 13.77 14.33 -18.43
N ALA A 345 13.63 14.72 -19.71
CA ALA A 345 12.40 15.29 -20.24
C ALA A 345 11.22 14.31 -20.17
N ASP A 346 11.44 13.05 -20.57
CA ASP A 346 10.42 11.99 -20.53
C ASP A 346 9.97 11.67 -19.09
N VAL A 347 10.92 11.56 -18.15
CA VAL A 347 10.62 11.35 -16.72
C VAL A 347 9.82 12.50 -16.16
N ALA A 348 10.22 13.76 -16.44
CA ALA A 348 9.52 14.94 -15.95
C ALA A 348 8.07 15.01 -16.47
N GLU A 349 7.85 14.75 -17.76
CA GLU A 349 6.51 14.71 -18.35
C GLU A 349 5.64 13.62 -17.71
N LYS A 350 6.16 12.39 -17.62
CA LYS A 350 5.42 11.25 -17.05
C LYS A 350 5.12 11.44 -15.57
N LEU A 351 6.04 12.03 -14.81
CA LEU A 351 5.84 12.33 -13.39
C LEU A 351 4.71 13.34 -13.19
N LYS A 352 4.62 14.39 -14.03
CA LYS A 352 3.47 15.31 -14.04
C LYS A 352 2.18 14.59 -14.46
N GLY A 353 2.27 13.63 -15.38
CA GLY A 353 1.17 12.73 -15.73
C GLY A 353 0.65 11.93 -14.53
N HIS A 354 1.53 11.34 -13.72
CA HIS A 354 1.14 10.63 -12.49
C HIS A 354 0.43 11.56 -11.50
N LEU A 355 0.91 12.80 -11.36
CA LEU A 355 0.24 13.81 -10.53
C LEU A 355 -1.17 14.13 -11.05
N ALA A 356 -1.31 14.39 -12.34
CA ALA A 356 -2.59 14.70 -12.98
C ALA A 356 -3.60 13.54 -12.89
N ASN A 357 -3.12 12.30 -12.91
CA ASN A 357 -3.93 11.10 -12.73
C ASN A 357 -4.33 10.84 -11.27
N GLY A 358 -3.80 11.63 -10.32
CA GLY A 358 -4.11 11.50 -8.90
C GLY A 358 -3.38 10.35 -8.20
N ASP A 359 -2.27 9.85 -8.76
CA ASP A 359 -1.53 8.71 -8.19
C ASP A 359 -0.97 9.00 -6.79
N TYR A 360 -0.82 10.27 -6.44
CA TYR A 360 -0.35 10.73 -5.14
C TYR A 360 -1.48 11.11 -4.17
N ASN A 361 -2.75 11.01 -4.56
CA ASN A 361 -3.90 11.45 -3.75
C ASN A 361 -4.08 10.65 -2.44
N MET A 362 -3.47 9.47 -2.36
CA MET A 362 -3.60 8.54 -1.23
C MET A 362 -2.35 8.51 -0.32
N VAL A 363 -1.35 9.36 -0.54
CA VAL A 363 -0.15 9.49 0.32
C VAL A 363 -0.56 9.91 1.73
N VAL A 364 0.04 9.30 2.77
CA VAL A 364 -0.36 9.55 4.18
C VAL A 364 0.77 10.11 5.04
N SER A 365 2.02 10.03 4.59
CA SER A 365 3.18 10.53 5.33
C SER A 365 4.31 10.94 4.38
N LYS A 366 5.28 11.70 4.89
CA LYS A 366 6.47 12.09 4.12
C LYS A 366 7.26 10.87 3.66
N GLU A 367 7.40 9.87 4.51
CA GLU A 367 8.10 8.62 4.22
C GLU A 367 7.40 7.86 3.10
N SER A 368 6.06 7.81 3.12
CA SER A 368 5.28 7.19 2.02
C SER A 368 5.39 7.97 0.71
N LEU A 369 5.53 9.30 0.78
CA LEU A 369 5.77 10.15 -0.40
C LEU A 369 7.16 9.91 -0.97
N GLU A 370 8.19 9.94 -0.14
CA GLU A 370 9.58 9.68 -0.53
C GLU A 370 9.74 8.30 -1.18
N ALA A 371 9.17 7.26 -0.55
CA ALA A 371 9.21 5.91 -1.09
C ALA A 371 8.49 5.81 -2.43
N LYS A 372 7.28 6.37 -2.55
CA LYS A 372 6.53 6.34 -3.81
C LYS A 372 7.22 7.14 -4.92
N LEU A 373 7.64 8.37 -4.62
CA LEU A 373 8.28 9.25 -5.59
C LEU A 373 9.61 8.67 -6.06
N SER A 374 10.42 8.10 -5.15
CA SER A 374 11.64 7.38 -5.52
C SER A 374 11.33 6.18 -6.42
N ALA A 375 10.34 5.36 -6.07
CA ALA A 375 9.95 4.22 -6.90
C ALA A 375 9.48 4.63 -8.30
N ASP A 376 8.68 5.70 -8.40
CA ASP A 376 8.23 6.25 -9.68
C ASP A 376 9.42 6.78 -10.49
N LEU A 377 10.33 7.57 -9.88
CA LEU A 377 11.52 8.09 -10.56
C LEU A 377 12.44 6.96 -11.08
N GLN A 378 12.70 5.94 -10.27
CA GLN A 378 13.50 4.77 -10.67
C GLN A 378 12.82 3.99 -11.80
N SER A 379 11.51 3.79 -11.72
CA SER A 379 10.76 3.07 -12.76
C SER A 379 10.70 3.84 -14.07
N LEU A 380 10.57 5.17 -14.02
CA LEU A 380 10.45 6.02 -15.19
C LEU A 380 11.80 6.22 -15.89
N SER A 381 12.88 6.37 -15.12
CA SER A 381 14.23 6.59 -15.65
C SER A 381 14.97 5.30 -16.00
N GLY A 382 14.65 4.19 -15.33
CA GLY A 382 15.48 2.97 -15.33
C GLY A 382 16.74 3.08 -14.47
N ASP A 383 16.98 4.22 -13.82
CA ASP A 383 18.13 4.46 -12.95
C ASP A 383 17.76 4.24 -11.49
N LYS A 384 18.41 3.24 -10.87
CA LYS A 384 18.20 2.88 -9.46
C LYS A 384 18.78 3.91 -8.49
N SER A 385 19.66 4.79 -8.97
CA SER A 385 20.35 5.81 -8.19
C SER A 385 19.49 7.07 -8.03
N LEU A 386 18.54 7.30 -8.95
CA LEU A 386 17.64 8.45 -8.91
C LEU A 386 16.60 8.27 -7.80
N THR A 387 16.80 8.94 -6.67
CA THR A 387 15.98 8.80 -5.46
C THR A 387 15.67 10.16 -4.84
N VAL A 388 14.65 10.19 -3.97
CA VAL A 388 14.30 11.34 -3.13
C VAL A 388 14.53 10.97 -1.68
N SER A 389 15.16 11.87 -0.93
CA SER A 389 15.38 11.72 0.49
C SER A 389 15.14 13.03 1.23
N SER A 390 14.77 12.93 2.50
CA SER A 390 14.81 14.06 3.41
C SER A 390 16.25 14.55 3.60
N ASN A 391 16.45 15.86 3.60
CA ASN A 391 17.75 16.47 3.87
C ASN A 391 18.13 16.26 5.35
N THR A 392 18.80 15.16 5.64
CA THR A 392 19.56 14.98 6.88
C THR A 392 20.92 15.63 6.65
N GLY A 393 21.17 16.77 7.28
CA GLY A 393 22.41 17.53 7.07
C GLY A 393 23.67 16.67 7.15
N ALA A 394 24.72 17.06 6.42
CA ALA A 394 25.96 16.29 6.35
C ALA A 394 26.56 16.05 7.75
N PRO A 395 26.98 14.81 8.07
CA PRO A 395 27.73 14.56 9.30
C PRO A 395 29.03 15.38 9.29
N PRO A 396 29.54 15.77 10.48
CA PRO A 396 30.78 16.54 10.56
C PRO A 396 31.95 15.74 9.97
N PRO A 397 32.92 16.41 9.29
CA PRO A 397 34.09 15.74 8.75
C PRO A 397 34.91 15.08 9.88
N MET A 398 35.31 13.83 9.67
CA MET A 398 36.23 13.13 10.59
C MET A 398 37.68 13.51 10.26
N GLU A 399 38.43 13.98 11.25
CA GLU A 399 39.87 14.18 11.15
C GLU A 399 40.62 12.90 11.58
N TYR A 400 41.46 12.35 10.70
CA TYR A 400 42.29 11.18 11.00
C TYR A 400 43.74 11.58 11.28
N THR A 401 44.39 10.90 12.22
CA THR A 401 45.83 11.04 12.47
C THR A 401 46.65 10.26 11.42
N PRO A 402 47.94 10.59 11.19
CA PRO A 402 48.81 9.85 10.29
C PRO A 402 48.86 8.34 10.58
N GLU A 403 48.88 7.94 11.85
CA GLU A 403 48.89 6.53 12.26
C GLU A 403 47.58 5.83 11.89
N MET A 404 46.44 6.51 12.04
CA MET A 404 45.15 5.98 11.63
C MET A 404 45.07 5.80 10.10
N TYR A 405 45.64 6.72 9.33
CA TYR A 405 45.72 6.56 7.87
C TYR A 405 46.55 5.34 7.48
N ILE A 406 47.69 5.09 8.13
CA ILE A 406 48.52 3.91 7.88
C ILE A 406 47.72 2.63 8.14
N GLU A 407 47.02 2.55 9.27
CA GLU A 407 46.19 1.37 9.59
C GLU A 407 45.04 1.19 8.61
N LEU A 408 44.35 2.27 8.23
CA LEU A 408 43.31 2.22 7.19
C LEU A 408 43.88 1.76 5.84
N ILE A 409 45.07 2.23 5.44
CA ILE A 409 45.72 1.79 4.21
C ILE A 409 46.04 0.30 4.28
N LYS A 410 46.61 -0.20 5.38
CA LYS A 410 46.92 -1.64 5.54
C LYS A 410 45.69 -2.54 5.53
N ILE A 411 44.56 -2.05 6.04
CA ILE A 411 43.30 -2.80 6.05
C ILE A 411 42.65 -2.77 4.66
N SER A 412 42.66 -1.60 4.00
CA SER A 412 41.98 -1.38 2.72
C SER A 412 42.77 -1.90 1.52
N PHE A 413 44.10 -2.02 1.62
CA PHE A 413 44.97 -2.51 0.55
C PHE A 413 45.61 -3.85 0.93
N HIS A 414 45.53 -4.81 0.02
CA HIS A 414 46.28 -6.05 0.10
C HIS A 414 47.25 -6.14 -1.09
N THR A 415 48.50 -6.48 -0.80
CA THR A 415 49.57 -6.60 -1.79
C THR A 415 50.29 -7.93 -1.61
N ASP A 416 50.61 -8.58 -2.71
CA ASP A 416 51.42 -9.80 -2.75
C ASP A 416 52.24 -9.86 -4.04
N VAL A 417 53.26 -10.73 -4.09
CA VAL A 417 54.02 -11.04 -5.29
C VAL A 417 54.08 -12.56 -5.44
N PHE A 418 53.42 -13.06 -6.48
CA PHE A 418 53.36 -14.50 -6.77
C PHE A 418 54.61 -15.00 -7.49
N GLU A 419 54.67 -16.32 -7.71
CA GLU A 419 55.68 -16.96 -8.55
C GLU A 419 55.76 -16.29 -9.93
N ASN A 420 56.97 -16.27 -10.51
CA ASN A 420 57.28 -15.55 -11.76
C ASN A 420 57.11 -14.02 -11.68
N ASN A 421 57.24 -13.43 -10.49
CA ASN A 421 57.24 -11.99 -10.27
C ASN A 421 55.95 -11.30 -10.75
N ILE A 422 54.80 -11.91 -10.45
CA ILE A 422 53.48 -11.35 -10.75
C ILE A 422 52.98 -10.61 -9.52
N GLY A 423 52.83 -9.29 -9.61
CA GLY A 423 52.26 -8.46 -8.55
C GLY A 423 50.76 -8.68 -8.41
N TYR A 424 50.28 -8.62 -7.17
CA TYR A 424 48.87 -8.65 -6.84
C TYR A 424 48.53 -7.43 -6.00
N LEU A 425 47.52 -6.67 -6.43
CA LEU A 425 47.02 -5.48 -5.76
C LEU A 425 45.50 -5.55 -5.63
N ARG A 426 45.00 -5.64 -4.39
CA ARG A 426 43.57 -5.56 -4.06
C ARG A 426 43.31 -4.32 -3.22
N PHE A 427 42.25 -3.59 -3.54
CA PHE A 427 41.81 -2.47 -2.72
C PHE A 427 40.29 -2.28 -2.73
N ASP A 428 39.77 -1.79 -1.60
CA ASP A 428 38.33 -1.82 -1.32
C ASP A 428 37.57 -0.57 -1.76
N MET A 429 38.26 0.52 -2.05
CA MET A 429 37.63 1.74 -2.53
C MET A 429 38.61 2.64 -3.27
N PHE A 430 38.09 3.50 -4.13
CA PHE A 430 38.84 4.60 -4.71
C PHE A 430 38.75 5.84 -3.79
N GLY A 431 39.89 6.37 -3.37
CA GLY A 431 39.94 7.61 -2.57
C GLY A 431 39.98 8.85 -3.47
N ASP A 432 39.35 9.94 -3.04
CA ASP A 432 39.44 11.21 -3.76
C ASP A 432 40.90 11.64 -3.91
N PHE A 433 41.33 11.90 -5.14
CA PHE A 433 42.73 12.21 -5.41
C PHE A 433 43.21 13.46 -4.67
N GLU A 434 42.35 14.48 -4.50
CA GLU A 434 42.69 15.69 -3.75
C GLU A 434 42.81 15.43 -2.25
N GLU A 435 41.94 14.57 -1.70
CA GLU A 435 41.99 14.18 -0.29
C GLU A 435 43.18 13.27 0.01
N VAL A 436 43.50 12.34 -0.90
CA VAL A 436 44.60 11.38 -0.69
C VAL A 436 45.98 11.99 -0.95
N LYS A 437 46.11 13.19 -1.54
CA LYS A 437 47.40 13.87 -1.73
C LYS A 437 48.22 13.96 -0.45
N ALA A 438 47.58 14.27 0.66
CA ALA A 438 48.24 14.39 1.97
C ALA A 438 48.87 13.07 2.45
N ILE A 439 48.34 11.94 2.00
CA ILE A 439 48.78 10.59 2.38
C ILE A 439 49.38 9.80 1.22
N ALA A 440 49.58 10.43 0.06
CA ALA A 440 50.03 9.75 -1.16
C ALA A 440 51.38 9.06 -0.97
N GLN A 441 52.30 9.71 -0.25
CA GLN A 441 53.60 9.14 0.08
C GLN A 441 53.47 7.86 0.92
N VAL A 442 52.54 7.85 1.89
CA VAL A 442 52.27 6.69 2.75
C VAL A 442 51.72 5.53 1.93
N ILE A 443 50.80 5.80 1.01
CA ILE A 443 50.25 4.79 0.08
C ILE A 443 51.38 4.23 -0.80
N VAL A 444 52.25 5.09 -1.34
CA VAL A 444 53.38 4.65 -2.17
C VAL A 444 54.31 3.72 -1.38
N GLU A 445 54.67 4.10 -0.17
CA GLU A 445 55.57 3.32 0.69
C GLU A 445 54.99 1.97 1.11
N HIS A 446 53.70 1.94 1.48
CA HIS A 446 53.07 0.75 2.06
C HIS A 446 52.38 -0.17 1.06
N VAL A 447 52.09 0.33 -0.15
CA VAL A 447 51.33 -0.37 -1.18
C VAL A 447 52.11 -0.41 -2.48
N TRP A 448 52.32 0.73 -3.12
CA TRP A 448 52.80 0.77 -4.51
C TRP A 448 54.21 0.22 -4.68
N ASN A 449 55.14 0.57 -3.79
CA ASN A 449 56.52 0.11 -3.84
C ASN A 449 56.67 -1.41 -3.68
N LYS A 450 55.65 -2.12 -3.17
CA LYS A 450 55.67 -3.57 -3.05
C LYS A 450 55.42 -4.29 -4.38
N VAL A 451 54.84 -3.59 -5.36
CA VAL A 451 54.41 -4.17 -6.64
C VAL A 451 54.99 -3.46 -7.87
N LEU A 452 55.59 -2.26 -7.72
CA LEU A 452 56.15 -1.42 -8.82
C LEU A 452 57.24 -2.08 -9.70
N HIS A 453 57.81 -3.21 -9.27
CA HIS A 453 58.90 -3.90 -10.00
C HIS A 453 58.53 -5.33 -10.42
N THR A 454 57.23 -5.57 -10.55
CA THR A 454 56.71 -6.86 -11.03
C THR A 454 56.68 -6.92 -12.55
N ASP A 455 56.80 -8.12 -13.13
CA ASP A 455 56.79 -8.32 -14.59
C ASP A 455 55.37 -8.29 -15.17
N ALA A 456 54.37 -8.55 -14.31
CA ALA A 456 52.96 -8.46 -14.61
C ALA A 456 52.18 -8.14 -13.32
N MET A 457 50.99 -7.53 -13.42
CA MET A 457 50.17 -7.18 -12.26
C MET A 457 48.72 -7.64 -12.42
N ILE A 458 48.18 -8.23 -11.34
CA ILE A 458 46.77 -8.53 -11.13
C ILE A 458 46.19 -7.44 -10.23
N ILE A 459 45.19 -6.72 -10.74
CA ILE A 459 44.41 -5.76 -9.95
C ILE A 459 43.06 -6.40 -9.61
N ASP A 460 42.80 -6.63 -8.33
CA ASP A 460 41.58 -7.28 -7.84
C ASP A 460 40.62 -6.28 -7.22
N LEU A 461 39.51 -6.05 -7.93
CA LEU A 461 38.46 -5.12 -7.55
C LEU A 461 37.17 -5.81 -7.09
N ARG A 462 37.20 -7.12 -6.81
CA ARG A 462 35.97 -7.89 -6.49
C ARG A 462 35.23 -7.38 -5.25
N ASN A 463 35.95 -6.75 -4.32
CA ASN A 463 35.42 -6.15 -3.10
C ASN A 463 35.42 -4.61 -3.14
N ASN A 464 35.65 -4.02 -4.30
CA ASN A 464 35.75 -2.57 -4.43
C ASN A 464 34.36 -1.92 -4.47
N VAL A 465 34.13 -0.89 -3.64
CA VAL A 465 32.84 -0.19 -3.55
C VAL A 465 32.75 1.06 -4.44
N GLY A 466 33.79 1.36 -5.22
CA GLY A 466 33.87 2.55 -6.07
C GLY A 466 34.50 3.75 -5.37
N GLY A 467 34.28 4.94 -5.92
CA GLY A 467 34.76 6.22 -5.40
C GLY A 467 34.65 7.35 -6.44
N PRO A 468 35.23 8.51 -6.15
CA PRO A 468 35.13 9.69 -7.02
C PRO A 468 35.93 9.51 -8.32
N THR A 469 35.50 10.18 -9.38
CA THR A 469 36.12 10.13 -10.72
C THR A 469 37.57 10.63 -10.72
N THR A 470 37.94 11.50 -9.79
CA THR A 470 39.31 12.03 -9.62
C THR A 470 40.33 10.91 -9.40
N ALA A 471 39.93 9.82 -8.75
CA ALA A 471 40.79 8.68 -8.46
C ALA A 471 41.25 7.93 -9.72
N ILE A 472 40.43 7.92 -10.78
CA ILE A 472 40.72 7.23 -12.05
C ILE A 472 41.97 7.84 -12.68
N ALA A 473 42.02 9.17 -12.78
CA ALA A 473 43.17 9.88 -13.33
C ALA A 473 44.45 9.57 -12.55
N GLY A 474 44.41 9.67 -11.21
CA GLY A 474 45.56 9.38 -10.36
C GLY A 474 46.07 7.94 -10.50
N PHE A 475 45.17 6.96 -10.42
CA PHE A 475 45.51 5.54 -10.48
C PHE A 475 46.03 5.12 -11.86
N CYS A 476 45.32 5.47 -12.94
CA CYS A 476 45.72 5.11 -14.29
C CYS A 476 47.10 5.68 -14.67
N SER A 477 47.47 6.84 -14.13
CA SER A 477 48.71 7.53 -14.48
C SER A 477 49.99 6.79 -14.07
N TYR A 478 49.91 5.83 -13.16
CA TYR A 478 51.04 4.97 -12.80
C TYR A 478 51.42 3.95 -13.88
N PHE A 479 50.49 3.68 -14.81
CA PHE A 479 50.62 2.66 -15.86
C PHE A 479 50.95 3.24 -17.24
N PHE A 480 51.15 4.55 -17.34
CA PHE A 480 51.42 5.24 -18.60
C PHE A 480 52.68 6.09 -18.50
N ASP A 481 53.46 6.13 -19.59
CA ASP A 481 54.66 6.94 -19.69
C ASP A 481 54.33 8.44 -19.48
N GLY A 482 55.17 9.12 -18.70
CA GLY A 482 54.93 10.51 -18.28
C GLY A 482 55.17 11.57 -19.35
N ASP A 483 55.66 11.19 -20.53
CA ASP A 483 55.93 12.11 -21.63
C ASP A 483 54.67 12.48 -22.44
N LYS A 484 53.55 11.77 -22.24
CA LYS A 484 52.27 12.05 -22.91
C LYS A 484 51.07 11.93 -21.95
N GLN A 485 50.23 12.96 -21.93
CA GLN A 485 48.91 12.85 -21.32
C GLN A 485 47.99 12.02 -22.23
N ILE A 486 47.27 11.09 -21.61
CA ILE A 486 46.34 10.18 -22.27
C ILE A 486 44.94 10.54 -21.83
N LEU A 487 44.04 10.68 -22.80
CA LEU A 487 42.61 10.85 -22.55
C LEU A 487 42.01 9.53 -22.09
N LEU A 488 41.53 9.50 -20.85
CA LEU A 488 40.90 8.34 -20.22
C LEU A 488 39.39 8.33 -20.51
N ASP A 489 38.71 9.47 -20.33
CA ASP A 489 37.29 9.63 -20.59
C ASP A 489 36.87 11.09 -20.80
N LYS A 490 35.61 11.34 -21.13
CA LYS A 490 34.99 12.67 -21.18
C LYS A 490 33.80 12.73 -20.22
N LEU A 491 33.92 13.57 -19.21
CA LEU A 491 32.91 13.73 -18.15
C LEU A 491 31.99 14.89 -18.51
N TYR A 492 30.72 14.59 -18.75
CA TYR A 492 29.70 15.61 -18.96
C TYR A 492 29.01 15.95 -17.62
N ASP A 493 28.99 17.23 -17.28
CA ASP A 493 28.24 17.77 -16.16
C ASP A 493 27.02 18.53 -16.70
N ARG A 494 25.83 18.00 -16.41
CA ARG A 494 24.57 18.58 -16.84
C ARG A 494 24.29 19.94 -16.21
N SER A 495 24.66 20.13 -14.94
CA SER A 495 24.36 21.35 -14.20
C SER A 495 25.10 22.56 -14.76
N THR A 496 26.31 22.35 -15.27
CA THR A 496 27.14 23.39 -15.90
C THR A 496 27.06 23.36 -17.43
N GLY A 497 26.55 22.28 -18.02
CA GLY A 497 26.52 22.06 -19.46
C GLY A 497 27.91 21.85 -20.08
N THR A 498 28.92 21.53 -19.25
CA THR A 498 30.29 21.40 -19.70
C THR A 498 30.71 19.94 -19.85
N THR A 499 31.57 19.67 -20.82
CA THR A 499 32.29 18.40 -20.93
C THR A 499 33.75 18.66 -20.59
N THR A 500 34.28 17.91 -19.62
CA THR A 500 35.68 17.97 -19.20
C THR A 500 36.39 16.69 -19.64
N ASP A 501 37.62 16.84 -20.12
CA ASP A 501 38.47 15.71 -20.47
C ASP A 501 39.12 15.15 -19.19
N LEU A 502 38.91 13.86 -18.92
CA LEU A 502 39.60 13.13 -17.86
C LEU A 502 40.93 12.62 -18.41
N LEU A 503 42.03 13.20 -17.97
CA LEU A 503 43.38 12.96 -18.50
C LEU A 503 44.28 12.29 -17.46
N THR A 504 45.29 11.56 -17.92
CA THR A 504 46.40 11.15 -17.03
C THR A 504 47.19 12.37 -16.53
N LEU A 505 47.76 12.22 -15.34
CA LEU A 505 48.57 13.20 -14.64
C LEU A 505 50.03 13.10 -15.10
N GLY A 506 50.63 14.26 -15.37
CA GLY A 506 52.04 14.37 -15.75
C GLY A 506 52.97 14.01 -14.58
N GLU A 507 52.62 14.46 -13.37
CA GLU A 507 53.37 14.20 -12.14
C GLU A 507 52.54 13.38 -11.14
N LEU A 508 53.20 12.42 -10.49
CA LEU A 508 52.64 11.56 -9.44
C LEU A 508 53.65 11.42 -8.31
N THR A 509 53.16 11.07 -7.11
CA THR A 509 54.04 10.64 -6.01
C THR A 509 54.53 9.23 -6.30
N GLY A 510 55.81 8.93 -6.08
CA GLY A 510 56.37 7.59 -6.37
C GLY A 510 56.75 7.34 -7.83
N GLY A 511 57.36 6.18 -8.10
CA GLY A 511 57.78 5.78 -9.45
C GLY A 511 56.63 5.26 -10.30
N LYS A 512 56.66 5.51 -11.61
CA LYS A 512 55.74 4.90 -12.59
C LYS A 512 56.22 3.52 -13.01
N GLU A 513 55.31 2.61 -13.29
CA GLU A 513 55.62 1.27 -13.78
C GLU A 513 55.97 1.34 -15.27
N LYS A 514 57.23 1.03 -15.61
CA LYS A 514 57.79 1.31 -16.95
C LYS A 514 57.50 0.24 -18.00
N THR A 515 56.77 -0.83 -17.67
CA THR A 515 56.63 -1.97 -18.58
C THR A 515 55.37 -2.77 -18.27
N LEU A 516 54.23 -2.42 -18.90
CA LEU A 516 53.23 -3.43 -19.23
C LEU A 516 53.56 -3.98 -20.62
N ILE A 517 54.06 -5.21 -20.70
CA ILE A 517 54.16 -5.92 -21.99
C ILE A 517 52.78 -6.50 -22.29
N PHE A 518 51.92 -5.75 -22.98
CA PHE A 518 50.78 -6.34 -23.69
C PHE A 518 51.29 -7.01 -24.98
N LYS A 519 51.81 -8.23 -24.88
CA LYS A 519 52.20 -8.98 -26.08
C LYS A 519 50.96 -9.56 -26.77
N ASN A 520 50.63 -8.97 -27.92
CA ASN A 520 49.69 -9.44 -28.94
C ASN A 520 48.20 -9.50 -28.55
N LEU A 521 47.46 -8.44 -28.90
CA LEU A 521 46.22 -8.50 -29.67
C LEU A 521 45.81 -7.08 -30.10
N MET A 522 46.10 -6.75 -31.37
CA MET A 522 45.47 -5.70 -32.21
C MET A 522 44.93 -4.43 -31.50
N THR A 523 45.63 -3.30 -31.70
CA THR A 523 45.18 -1.90 -31.45
C THR A 523 44.90 -1.55 -29.99
N GLU A 524 46.00 -1.32 -29.26
CA GLU A 524 46.13 -1.24 -27.79
C GLU A 524 45.44 -0.07 -27.05
N TYR A 525 44.79 0.88 -27.73
CA TYR A 525 44.09 1.97 -27.03
C TYR A 525 42.60 1.69 -26.79
N GLN A 526 41.97 0.88 -27.63
CA GLN A 526 40.53 0.60 -27.53
C GLN A 526 40.22 -0.47 -26.47
N LEU A 527 41.14 -1.40 -26.19
CA LEU A 527 40.89 -2.50 -25.26
C LEU A 527 40.91 -2.06 -23.79
N ILE A 528 41.79 -1.13 -23.39
CA ILE A 528 41.84 -0.56 -22.03
C ILE A 528 40.60 0.28 -21.77
N ILE A 529 40.21 1.13 -22.73
CA ILE A 529 38.97 1.91 -22.67
C ILE A 529 37.74 0.97 -22.64
N SER A 530 37.78 -0.15 -23.36
CA SER A 530 36.71 -1.16 -23.36
C SER A 530 36.66 -2.00 -22.07
N LEU A 531 37.82 -2.29 -21.45
CA LEU A 531 37.92 -2.91 -20.13
C LEU A 531 37.37 -1.97 -19.06
N LEU A 532 37.78 -0.70 -19.05
CA LEU A 532 37.22 0.31 -18.14
C LEU A 532 35.71 0.54 -18.35
N LYS A 533 35.23 0.51 -19.60
CA LYS A 533 33.80 0.56 -19.92
C LYS A 533 33.02 -0.70 -19.53
N SER A 534 33.66 -1.87 -19.54
CA SER A 534 33.04 -3.15 -19.12
C SER A 534 33.14 -3.43 -17.61
N MET A 535 33.95 -2.65 -16.89
CA MET A 535 34.14 -2.71 -15.43
C MET A 535 33.04 -1.99 -14.61
N GLY A 536 31.87 -1.71 -15.21
CA GLY A 536 30.63 -1.48 -14.44
C GLY A 536 30.17 -0.03 -14.24
N PHE A 537 30.70 0.94 -14.98
CA PHE A 537 30.03 2.25 -15.11
C PHE A 537 28.90 2.13 -16.14
N TRP A 538 27.71 1.72 -15.70
CA TRP A 538 26.51 1.85 -16.52
C TRP A 538 26.06 3.32 -16.58
N LEU A 539 26.63 4.09 -17.50
CA LEU A 539 25.85 5.12 -18.19
C LEU A 539 25.21 4.41 -19.39
N LEU A 540 23.89 4.18 -19.35
CA LEU A 540 23.10 3.67 -20.47
C LEU A 540 23.24 4.63 -21.67
N GLY A 541 24.23 4.36 -22.51
CA GLY A 541 24.50 5.08 -23.76
C GLY A 541 23.62 4.56 -24.88
N ALA A 542 22.94 5.51 -25.52
CA ALA A 542 22.07 5.36 -26.67
C ALA A 542 22.67 4.48 -27.78
N THR A 543 21.86 3.54 -28.29
CA THR A 543 22.06 2.96 -29.61
C THR A 543 21.82 4.02 -30.67
N SER A 544 22.88 4.57 -31.25
CA SER A 544 22.82 5.27 -32.52
C SER A 544 22.69 4.24 -33.65
N CYS A 545 21.52 4.20 -34.29
CA CYS A 545 21.33 3.53 -35.58
C CYS A 545 22.17 4.22 -36.65
N LEU A 546 23.07 3.48 -37.28
CA LEU A 546 23.53 3.72 -38.64
C LEU A 546 23.35 2.40 -39.41
N GLU A 547 22.86 2.55 -40.64
CA GLU A 547 22.61 1.54 -41.68
C GLU A 547 21.27 0.78 -41.63
N CYS A 548 20.33 1.19 -42.49
CA CYS A 548 20.02 0.46 -43.71
C CYS A 548 19.00 1.24 -44.57
N GLN A 549 19.46 1.73 -45.73
CA GLN A 549 18.58 1.96 -46.87
C GLN A 549 18.23 0.60 -47.51
N GLY A 550 16.94 0.39 -47.77
CA GLY A 550 16.48 -0.46 -48.87
C GLY A 550 15.74 -1.75 -48.51
N GLY A 551 14.49 -1.84 -48.97
CA GLY A 551 13.82 -3.11 -49.32
C GLY A 551 12.80 -3.61 -48.31
N GLY A 552 11.50 -3.50 -48.64
CA GLY A 552 10.42 -3.98 -47.80
C GLY A 552 10.17 -5.50 -47.87
N VAL A 553 9.28 -5.99 -46.98
CA VAL A 553 8.10 -6.84 -47.25
C VAL A 553 7.64 -7.58 -45.97
N THR A 554 6.38 -7.27 -45.60
CA THR A 554 5.34 -8.03 -44.86
C THR A 554 5.49 -8.49 -43.39
N GLN A 555 4.39 -8.21 -42.67
CA GLN A 555 4.00 -8.66 -41.33
C GLN A 555 3.97 -10.19 -41.16
N SER A 556 4.37 -10.69 -39.98
CA SER A 556 3.50 -11.51 -39.13
C SER A 556 4.09 -11.72 -37.71
N SER A 557 3.17 -11.80 -36.76
CA SER A 557 3.24 -12.19 -35.34
C SER A 557 4.30 -13.23 -34.93
N PHE A 558 4.92 -13.09 -33.74
CA PHE A 558 4.68 -13.97 -32.56
C PHE A 558 5.54 -13.62 -31.32
N HIS A 559 4.90 -13.82 -30.17
CA HIS A 559 5.30 -14.07 -28.78
C HIS A 559 6.70 -13.74 -28.20
N ARG A 560 6.64 -13.08 -27.03
CA ARG A 560 7.64 -13.12 -25.95
C ARG A 560 7.89 -14.56 -25.46
N GLN A 561 9.15 -14.94 -25.33
CA GLN A 561 9.61 -15.77 -24.22
C GLN A 561 11.08 -15.48 -23.91
N SER A 562 11.30 -15.11 -22.66
CA SER A 562 12.58 -14.99 -21.96
C SER A 562 13.25 -16.34 -21.78
N MET A 563 14.58 -16.41 -21.97
CA MET A 563 15.57 -17.14 -21.16
C MET A 563 16.88 -17.24 -21.94
N VAL A 564 17.92 -16.52 -21.53
CA VAL A 564 19.30 -16.86 -21.91
C VAL A 564 19.98 -17.43 -20.67
N LYS A 565 20.14 -18.75 -20.69
CA LYS A 565 21.06 -19.50 -19.84
C LYS A 565 22.48 -19.04 -20.13
N ALA A 566 23.22 -18.67 -19.09
CA ALA A 566 24.66 -18.55 -19.14
C ALA A 566 25.27 -19.94 -19.38
N ASN A 567 25.90 -20.13 -20.55
CA ASN A 567 26.78 -21.27 -20.80
C ASN A 567 28.21 -20.81 -20.53
N SER A 568 28.77 -21.29 -19.42
CA SER A 568 30.20 -21.30 -19.14
C SER A 568 30.92 -22.14 -20.20
N ARG A 569 31.84 -21.52 -20.96
CA ARG A 569 32.88 -22.25 -21.70
C ARG A 569 34.20 -22.01 -20.98
N GLU A 570 34.71 -23.08 -20.38
CA GLU A 570 36.09 -23.20 -19.91
C GLU A 570 37.05 -23.07 -21.11
N LEU A 571 38.10 -22.27 -20.96
CA LEU A 571 39.28 -22.29 -21.81
C LEU A 571 40.35 -23.10 -21.06
N LEU A 572 40.54 -24.35 -21.48
CA LEU A 572 41.72 -25.15 -21.15
C LEU A 572 42.89 -24.62 -21.98
N ILE A 573 43.92 -24.13 -21.31
CA ILE A 573 45.23 -23.86 -21.90
C ILE A 573 46.12 -25.04 -21.51
N THR A 574 46.62 -25.79 -22.49
CA THR A 574 47.68 -26.79 -22.32
C THR A 574 48.98 -26.23 -22.90
N ASP A 575 50.00 -26.21 -22.04
CA ASP A 575 51.44 -25.98 -22.17
C ASP A 575 51.98 -24.96 -23.19
#